data_AF-A0A9C9BV41-F1
#
_entry.id   AF-A0A9C9BV41-F1
#
_cell.length_a   1.000
_cell.length_b   1.000
_cell.length_c   1.000
_cell.angle_alpha   90.00
_cell.angle_beta   90.00
_cell.angle_gamma   90.00
#
_symmetry.space_group_name_H-M   'P 1'
#
loop_
_entity.id
_entity.type
_entity.pdbx_description
1 polymer ?
#
loop_
_entity_poly.entity_id
_entity_poly.type
_entity_poly.pdbx_seq_one_letter_code
_entity_poly.pdbx_strand_id
1 'polypeptide(L)'
;MKRAVSVSLGSSRRDKRVVVRFKDEEVLVERIGTDGDVEKARRLYAELDGEIDAFGVGGVDLYIRLDGREYPLRAALSLVRDVHHTPLCDGRGLKHTLERRVFELAEPLLGGRPHFRQAFVPLALDRTGLAEAVEEVSDTVILGDFMVGLG
;
A
#
# COMPACT_ATOMS: atom_id res chain seq x y z
N MET A 1 22.65 3.36 10.78
CA MET A 1 21.25 3.18 11.23
C MET A 1 20.38 4.14 10.48
N LYS A 2 19.55 3.59 9.60
CA LYS A 2 18.57 4.31 8.80
C LYS A 2 17.27 4.53 9.58
N ARG A 3 16.46 5.48 9.14
CA ARG A 3 15.15 5.77 9.72
C ARG A 3 14.08 5.87 8.63
N ALA A 4 13.02 5.10 8.78
CA ALA A 4 11.85 5.11 7.90
C ALA A 4 10.57 5.36 8.71
N VAL A 5 9.78 6.35 8.31
CA VAL A 5 8.57 6.75 9.02
C VAL A 5 7.36 6.62 8.10
N SER A 6 6.37 5.83 8.52
CA SER A 6 5.05 5.83 7.91
C SER A 6 4.14 6.81 8.64
N VAL A 7 3.65 7.82 7.92
CA VAL A 7 2.60 8.73 8.41
C VAL A 7 1.25 8.24 7.88
N SER A 8 0.24 8.17 8.74
CA SER A 8 -1.06 7.60 8.41
C SER A 8 -2.19 8.43 9.01
N LEU A 9 -3.26 8.67 8.24
CA LEU A 9 -4.49 9.27 8.75
C LEU A 9 -5.24 8.36 9.75
N GLY A 10 -4.83 7.09 9.88
CA GLY A 10 -5.42 6.17 10.84
C GLY A 10 -5.08 6.50 12.29
N SER A 11 -5.70 5.77 13.22
CA SER A 11 -5.53 6.06 14.65
C SER A 11 -4.08 5.95 15.15
N SER A 12 -3.72 6.85 16.06
CA SER A 12 -2.46 6.86 16.82
C SER A 12 -2.35 5.70 17.83
N ARG A 13 -3.46 5.05 18.18
CA ARG A 13 -3.46 3.84 19.04
C ARG A 13 -2.67 2.67 18.44
N ARG A 14 -2.39 2.70 17.14
CA ARG A 14 -1.59 1.70 16.42
C ARG A 14 -0.16 2.18 16.16
N ASP A 15 0.26 3.26 16.82
CA ASP A 15 1.61 3.77 16.66
C ASP A 15 2.59 2.76 17.21
N LYS A 16 3.64 2.57 16.43
CA LYS A 16 4.60 1.51 16.66
C LYS A 16 5.97 1.97 16.22
N ARG A 17 6.96 1.57 17.01
CA ARG A 17 8.37 1.80 16.75
C ARG A 17 9.12 0.50 16.92
N VAL A 18 9.85 0.09 15.88
CA VAL A 18 10.67 -1.13 15.91
C VAL A 18 11.99 -0.88 15.21
N VAL A 19 13.05 -1.52 15.70
CA VAL A 19 14.30 -1.63 14.97
C VAL A 19 14.30 -2.97 14.27
N VAL A 20 14.49 -2.96 12.96
CA VAL A 20 14.61 -4.16 12.13
C VAL A 20 15.97 -4.15 11.45
N ARG A 21 16.56 -5.33 11.27
CA ARG A 21 17.84 -5.46 10.58
C ARG A 21 17.62 -6.06 9.20
N PHE A 22 17.97 -5.32 8.16
CA PHE A 22 17.97 -5.78 6.77
C PHE A 22 19.41 -6.00 6.32
N LYS A 23 19.81 -7.27 6.18
CA LYS A 23 21.21 -7.65 5.96
C LYS A 23 22.11 -7.03 7.05
N ASP A 24 22.99 -6.11 6.66
CA ASP A 24 23.95 -5.45 7.54
C ASP A 24 23.51 -4.04 7.98
N GLU A 25 22.31 -3.57 7.58
CA GLU A 25 21.79 -2.26 7.96
C GLU A 25 20.66 -2.39 9.00
N GLU A 26 20.78 -1.63 10.09
CA GLU A 26 19.68 -1.44 11.04
C GLU A 26 18.80 -0.28 10.59
N VAL A 27 17.48 -0.53 10.54
CA VAL A 27 16.48 0.45 10.17
C VAL A 27 15.51 0.62 11.31
N LEU A 28 15.42 1.84 11.83
CA LEU A 28 14.34 2.27 12.70
C LEU A 28 13.08 2.49 11.86
N VAL A 29 12.06 1.67 12.07
CA VAL A 29 10.77 1.77 11.39
C VAL A 29 9.71 2.26 12.37
N GLU A 30 9.03 3.34 11.99
CA GLU A 30 7.99 3.98 12.78
C GLU A 30 6.68 4.06 12.00
N ARG A 31 5.55 3.91 12.70
CA ARG A 31 4.24 4.28 12.19
C ARG A 31 3.64 5.33 13.13
N ILE A 32 3.26 6.47 12.58
CA ILE A 32 2.65 7.60 13.28
C ILE A 32 1.25 7.84 12.72
N GLY A 33 0.24 7.73 13.57
CA GLY A 33 -1.15 8.00 13.28
C GLY A 33 -1.52 9.45 13.57
N THR A 34 -2.38 10.03 12.74
CA THR A 34 -2.87 11.39 12.92
C THR A 34 -4.34 11.48 13.29
N ASP A 35 -5.00 10.34 13.55
CA ASP A 35 -6.39 10.28 14.03
C ASP A 35 -7.38 11.06 13.13
N GLY A 36 -7.15 11.01 11.82
CA GLY A 36 -7.94 11.73 10.82
C GLY A 36 -7.53 13.19 10.58
N ASP A 37 -6.58 13.73 11.36
CA ASP A 37 -6.08 15.09 11.17
C ASP A 37 -5.12 15.15 9.96
N VAL A 38 -5.64 15.69 8.87
CA VAL A 38 -4.94 15.91 7.60
C VAL A 38 -3.82 16.93 7.75
N GLU A 39 -4.06 18.03 8.47
CA GLU A 39 -3.06 19.09 8.63
C GLU A 39 -1.91 18.64 9.51
N LYS A 40 -2.17 17.83 10.54
CA LYS A 40 -1.12 17.16 11.32
C LYS A 40 -0.29 16.22 10.45
N ALA A 41 -0.91 15.46 9.55
CA ALA A 41 -0.16 14.60 8.63
C ALA A 41 0.74 15.41 7.70
N ARG A 42 0.23 16.49 7.12
CA ARG A 42 1.01 17.38 6.23
C ARG A 42 2.18 18.04 6.96
N ARG A 43 1.97 18.52 8.20
CA ARG A 43 3.04 19.05 9.04
C ARG A 43 4.13 18.00 9.31
N LEU A 44 3.74 16.78 9.68
CA LEU A 44 4.70 15.70 9.92
C LEU A 44 5.51 15.36 8.66
N TYR A 45 4.89 15.33 7.48
CA TYR A 45 5.62 15.14 6.23
C TYR A 45 6.64 16.25 5.98
N ALA A 46 6.24 17.50 6.14
CA ALA A 46 7.13 18.65 5.93
C ALA A 46 8.27 18.72 6.97
N GLU A 47 7.98 18.43 8.24
CA GLU A 47 8.97 18.47 9.34
C GLU A 47 10.02 17.34 9.23
N LEU A 48 9.64 16.19 8.66
CA LEU A 48 10.52 15.03 8.55
C LEU A 48 11.22 14.95 7.18
N ASP A 49 10.83 15.77 6.20
CA ASP A 49 11.47 15.80 4.89
C ASP A 49 12.93 16.25 5.01
N GLY A 50 13.86 15.45 4.48
CA GLY A 50 15.31 15.64 4.63
C GLY A 50 15.89 15.14 5.95
N GLU A 51 15.07 14.85 6.96
CA GLU A 51 15.51 14.39 8.29
C GLU A 51 15.47 12.85 8.44
N ILE A 52 14.80 12.15 7.52
CA ILE A 52 14.71 10.69 7.51
C ILE A 52 15.05 10.12 6.14
N ASP A 53 15.36 8.82 6.10
CA ASP A 53 15.82 8.15 4.88
C ASP A 53 14.68 7.75 3.93
N ALA A 54 13.47 7.51 4.45
CA ALA A 54 12.31 7.16 3.62
C ALA A 54 10.97 7.40 4.33
N PHE A 55 9.95 7.77 3.55
CA PHE A 55 8.57 7.83 3.99
C PHE A 55 7.76 6.62 3.53
N GLY A 56 6.86 6.19 4.41
CA GLY A 56 5.69 5.37 4.07
C GLY A 56 4.41 6.22 4.03
N VAL A 57 3.71 6.23 2.91
CA VAL A 57 2.38 6.87 2.80
C VAL A 57 1.32 5.88 3.24
N GLY A 58 0.86 6.04 4.48
CA GLY A 58 0.06 5.04 5.16
C GLY A 58 -1.44 5.18 4.89
N GLY A 59 -2.00 4.17 4.22
CA GLY A 59 -3.45 4.02 4.05
C GLY A 59 -4.03 4.68 2.80
N VAL A 60 -3.18 5.10 1.86
CA VAL A 60 -3.60 5.61 0.57
C VAL A 60 -2.50 5.37 -0.47
N ASP A 61 -2.87 5.01 -1.70
CA ASP A 61 -1.97 4.97 -2.84
C ASP A 61 -1.80 6.37 -3.43
N LEU A 62 -0.59 6.72 -3.89
CA LEU A 62 -0.34 8.01 -4.54
C LEU A 62 -0.82 8.01 -5.99
N TYR A 63 -0.76 6.85 -6.65
CA TYR A 63 -1.19 6.67 -8.04
C TYR A 63 -1.80 5.29 -8.23
N ILE A 64 -2.76 5.21 -9.13
CA ILE A 64 -3.25 3.94 -9.70
C ILE A 64 -2.41 3.66 -10.95
N ARG A 65 -1.84 2.46 -11.07
CA ARG A 65 -1.04 2.05 -12.22
C ARG A 65 -1.81 1.05 -13.08
N LEU A 66 -2.08 1.40 -14.33
CA LEU A 66 -2.80 0.56 -15.28
C LEU A 66 -2.09 0.61 -16.62
N ASP A 67 -1.79 -0.57 -17.19
CA ASP A 67 -1.17 -0.70 -18.51
C ASP A 67 0.05 0.21 -18.72
N GLY A 68 0.96 0.19 -17.75
CA GLY A 68 2.18 1.02 -17.77
C GLY A 68 1.98 2.52 -17.55
N ARG A 69 0.74 3.00 -17.39
CA ARG A 69 0.42 4.40 -17.12
C ARG A 69 0.13 4.63 -15.64
N GLU A 70 0.49 5.81 -15.14
CA GLU A 70 0.18 6.23 -13.77
C GLU A 70 -0.93 7.30 -13.76
N TYR A 71 -1.95 7.05 -12.94
CA TYR A 71 -3.10 7.92 -12.72
C TYR A 71 -3.01 8.54 -11.33
N PRO A 72 -2.72 9.84 -11.21
CA PRO A 72 -2.46 10.48 -9.92
C PRO A 72 -3.72 10.60 -9.06
N LEU A 73 -3.64 10.15 -7.81
CA LEU A 73 -4.68 10.39 -6.81
C LEU A 73 -4.42 11.74 -6.14
N ARG A 74 -5.04 12.80 -6.68
CA ARG A 74 -4.77 14.21 -6.30
C ARG A 74 -4.88 14.47 -4.80
N ALA A 75 -5.86 13.87 -4.12
CA ALA A 75 -6.03 14.01 -2.68
C ALA A 75 -4.85 13.40 -1.91
N ALA A 76 -4.36 12.22 -2.33
CA ALA A 76 -3.20 11.58 -1.74
C ALA A 76 -1.92 12.40 -1.98
N LEU A 77 -1.72 12.89 -3.22
CA LEU A 77 -0.59 13.74 -3.57
C LEU A 77 -0.58 15.06 -2.80
N SER A 78 -1.76 15.63 -2.49
CA SER A 78 -1.83 16.84 -1.67
C SER A 78 -1.37 16.64 -0.22
N LEU A 79 -1.34 15.42 0.30
CA LEU A 79 -0.81 15.13 1.64
C LEU A 79 0.71 15.26 1.70
N VAL A 80 1.38 14.97 0.59
CA VAL A 80 2.84 14.86 0.50
C VAL A 80 3.47 15.93 -0.39
N ARG A 81 2.69 16.96 -0.78
CA ARG A 81 3.12 18.01 -1.72
C ARG A 81 4.31 18.84 -1.25
N ASP A 82 4.54 18.88 0.06
CA ASP A 82 5.60 19.68 0.69
C ASP A 82 6.83 18.80 1.02
N VAL A 83 6.88 17.56 0.50
CA VAL A 83 8.03 16.65 0.56
C VAL A 83 8.84 16.79 -0.73
N HIS A 84 10.12 17.14 -0.62
CA HIS A 84 11.00 17.44 -1.73
C HIS A 84 12.31 16.66 -1.71
N HIS A 85 12.74 16.14 -0.56
CA HIS A 85 14.06 15.53 -0.38
C HIS A 85 14.00 14.03 -0.09
N THR A 86 13.11 13.60 0.81
CA THR A 86 12.99 12.22 1.26
C THR A 86 12.14 11.40 0.30
N PRO A 87 12.58 10.20 -0.11
CA PRO A 87 11.80 9.35 -1.00
C PRO A 87 10.49 8.87 -0.36
N LEU A 88 9.43 8.83 -1.16
CA LEU A 88 8.09 8.41 -0.77
C LEU A 88 7.75 7.04 -1.34
N CYS A 89 7.21 6.15 -0.50
CA CYS A 89 6.69 4.85 -0.88
C CYS A 89 5.28 4.65 -0.29
N ASP A 90 4.34 4.09 -1.06
CA ASP A 90 2.98 3.74 -0.58
C ASP A 90 2.75 2.22 -0.51
N GLY A 91 3.79 1.42 -0.78
CA GLY A 91 3.74 -0.03 -0.69
C GLY A 91 3.13 -0.73 -1.92
N ARG A 92 2.71 0.01 -2.96
CA ARG A 92 2.03 -0.58 -4.13
C ARG A 92 2.85 -1.67 -4.85
N GLY A 93 4.18 -1.52 -4.89
CA GLY A 93 5.06 -2.50 -5.54
C GLY A 93 5.09 -3.83 -4.80
N LEU A 94 5.15 -3.78 -3.46
CA LEU A 94 5.08 -4.97 -2.62
C LEU A 94 3.68 -5.60 -2.71
N LYS A 95 2.62 -4.77 -2.64
CA LYS A 95 1.22 -5.18 -2.82
C LYS A 95 1.03 -5.98 -4.10
N HIS A 96 1.38 -5.41 -5.25
CA HIS A 96 1.26 -6.06 -6.55
C HIS A 96 2.07 -7.36 -6.62
N THR A 97 3.33 -7.36 -6.15
CA THR A 97 4.20 -8.54 -6.19
C THR A 97 3.67 -9.70 -5.35
N LEU A 98 3.19 -9.42 -4.14
CA LEU A 98 2.71 -10.45 -3.22
C LEU A 98 1.33 -10.97 -3.62
N GLU A 99 0.42 -10.06 -3.99
CA GLU A 99 -0.94 -10.44 -4.38
C GLU A 99 -0.95 -11.31 -5.64
N ARG A 100 -0.06 -11.05 -6.60
CA ARG A 100 0.04 -11.84 -7.83
C ARG A 100 0.37 -13.32 -7.58
N ARG A 101 1.01 -13.60 -6.45
CA ARG A 101 1.47 -14.92 -6.03
C ARG A 101 0.61 -15.51 -4.92
N VAL A 102 -0.52 -14.90 -4.58
CA VAL A 102 -1.31 -15.30 -3.40
C VAL A 102 -1.70 -16.77 -3.43
N PHE A 103 -2.14 -17.30 -4.58
CA PHE A 103 -2.54 -18.71 -4.70
C PHE A 103 -1.36 -19.67 -4.82
N GLU A 104 -0.22 -19.24 -5.39
CA GLU A 104 1.05 -20.00 -5.36
C GLU A 104 1.52 -20.17 -3.91
N LEU A 105 1.51 -19.08 -3.12
CA LEU A 105 1.95 -19.10 -1.73
C LEU A 105 0.97 -19.87 -0.82
N ALA A 106 -0.31 -19.87 -1.15
CA ALA A 106 -1.34 -20.57 -0.40
C ALA A 106 -1.48 -22.06 -0.76
N GLU A 107 -1.01 -22.49 -1.93
CA GLU A 107 -1.16 -23.86 -2.44
C GLU A 107 -0.75 -24.95 -1.44
N PRO A 108 0.40 -24.88 -0.72
CA PRO A 108 0.76 -25.88 0.28
C PRO A 108 -0.21 -25.96 1.47
N LEU A 109 -0.88 -24.85 1.79
CA LEU A 109 -1.85 -24.76 2.88
C LEU A 109 -3.25 -25.24 2.46
N LEU A 110 -3.53 -25.19 1.15
CA LEU A 110 -4.81 -25.57 0.56
C LEU A 110 -4.82 -27.02 0.04
N GLY A 111 -3.66 -27.69 0.02
CA GLY A 111 -3.51 -29.04 -0.52
C GLY A 111 -3.50 -29.08 -2.05
N GLY A 112 -3.17 -27.95 -2.69
CA GLY A 112 -3.17 -27.78 -4.14
C GLY A 112 -3.64 -26.39 -4.56
N ARG A 113 -3.44 -26.06 -5.83
CA ARG A 113 -3.97 -24.83 -6.42
C ARG A 113 -5.51 -24.84 -6.38
N PRO A 114 -6.16 -23.83 -5.79
CA PRO A 114 -7.61 -23.80 -5.71
C PRO A 114 -8.24 -23.53 -7.08
N HIS A 115 -9.52 -23.87 -7.21
CA HIS A 115 -10.37 -23.49 -8.34
C HIS A 115 -11.72 -23.00 -7.82
N PHE A 116 -12.20 -21.90 -8.38
CA PHE A 116 -13.47 -21.26 -8.01
C PHE A 116 -14.38 -21.13 -9.22
N ARG A 117 -15.68 -21.40 -9.04
CA ARG A 117 -16.67 -21.13 -10.09
C ARG A 117 -16.82 -19.63 -10.37
N GLN A 118 -16.73 -18.81 -9.32
CA GLN A 118 -16.92 -17.37 -9.43
C GLN A 118 -16.15 -16.65 -8.32
N ALA A 119 -15.56 -15.51 -8.65
CA ALA A 119 -14.93 -14.62 -7.69
C ALA A 119 -15.40 -13.17 -7.89
N PHE A 120 -15.43 -12.41 -6.80
CA PHE A 120 -15.71 -10.98 -6.79
C PHE A 120 -14.49 -10.25 -6.25
N VAL A 121 -13.95 -9.31 -7.03
CA VAL A 121 -12.82 -8.46 -6.63
C VAL A 121 -13.35 -7.05 -6.40
N PRO A 122 -13.47 -6.58 -5.14
CA PRO A 122 -14.13 -5.31 -4.84
C PRO A 122 -13.53 -4.08 -5.55
N LEU A 123 -12.21 -4.04 -5.68
CA LEU A 123 -11.49 -2.90 -6.29
C LEU A 123 -10.27 -3.43 -7.05
N ALA A 124 -10.46 -3.82 -8.30
CA ALA A 124 -9.42 -4.42 -9.13
C ALA A 124 -8.37 -3.39 -9.58
N LEU A 125 -8.77 -2.12 -9.79
CA LEU A 125 -7.86 -1.06 -10.22
C LEU A 125 -6.77 -0.77 -9.17
N ASP A 126 -7.10 -0.91 -7.89
CA ASP A 126 -6.11 -0.78 -6.80
C ASP A 126 -5.30 -2.07 -6.59
N ARG A 127 -5.89 -3.23 -6.90
CA ARG A 127 -5.36 -4.56 -6.61
C ARG A 127 -5.21 -5.39 -7.88
N THR A 128 -4.54 -4.83 -8.88
CA THR A 128 -4.37 -5.48 -10.19
C THR A 128 -3.69 -6.84 -10.08
N GLY A 129 -2.67 -6.97 -9.22
CA GLY A 129 -1.99 -8.24 -8.98
C GLY A 129 -2.92 -9.31 -8.41
N LEU A 130 -3.82 -8.94 -7.50
CA LEU A 130 -4.83 -9.85 -6.98
C LEU A 130 -5.87 -10.24 -8.03
N ALA A 131 -6.35 -9.26 -8.82
CA ALA A 131 -7.33 -9.52 -9.87
C ALA A 131 -6.80 -10.54 -10.88
N GLU A 132 -5.56 -10.39 -11.33
CA GLU A 132 -4.88 -11.35 -12.21
C GLU A 132 -4.72 -12.72 -11.55
N ALA A 133 -4.29 -12.77 -10.28
CA ALA A 133 -4.15 -14.03 -9.57
C ALA A 133 -5.48 -14.78 -9.45
N VAL A 134 -6.58 -14.05 -9.20
CA VAL A 134 -7.94 -14.60 -9.08
C VAL A 134 -8.47 -15.10 -10.42
N GLU A 135 -8.19 -14.39 -11.51
CA GLU A 135 -8.54 -14.79 -12.88
C GLU A 135 -7.96 -16.16 -13.24
N GLU A 136 -6.72 -16.44 -12.83
CA GLU A 136 -6.07 -17.73 -13.11
C GLU A 136 -6.70 -18.94 -12.37
N VAL A 137 -7.51 -18.71 -11.35
CA VAL A 137 -8.11 -19.76 -10.52
C VAL A 137 -9.64 -19.72 -10.53
N SER A 138 -10.26 -18.91 -11.39
CA SER A 138 -11.72 -18.72 -11.38
C SER A 138 -12.33 -18.83 -12.78
N ASP A 139 -13.50 -19.48 -12.92
CA ASP A 139 -14.21 -19.54 -14.21
C ASP A 139 -14.82 -18.17 -14.60
N THR A 140 -15.14 -17.35 -13.61
CA THR A 140 -15.74 -16.02 -13.82
C THR A 140 -15.27 -15.07 -12.73
N VAL A 141 -14.79 -13.90 -13.12
CA VAL A 141 -14.39 -12.83 -12.19
C VAL A 141 -15.28 -11.61 -12.41
N ILE A 142 -15.89 -11.13 -11.33
CA ILE A 142 -16.64 -9.88 -11.29
C ILE A 142 -15.74 -8.81 -10.69
N LEU A 143 -15.41 -7.79 -11.47
CA LEU A 143 -14.66 -6.63 -10.99
C LEU A 143 -15.66 -5.59 -10.46
N GLY A 144 -15.57 -5.33 -9.16
CA GLY A 144 -16.50 -4.52 -8.40
C GLY A 144 -16.21 -3.03 -8.38
N ASP A 145 -15.26 -2.55 -9.19
CA ASP A 145 -14.70 -1.19 -9.08
C ASP A 145 -15.77 -0.09 -9.05
N PHE A 146 -16.76 -0.15 -9.95
CA PHE A 146 -17.87 0.80 -9.93
C PHE A 146 -18.92 0.50 -8.86
N MET A 147 -19.10 -0.76 -8.49
CA MET A 147 -20.08 -1.18 -7.48
C MET A 147 -19.65 -0.75 -6.08
N VAL A 148 -18.35 -0.73 -5.80
CA VAL A 148 -17.78 -0.43 -4.47
C VAL A 148 -17.14 0.95 -4.43
N GLY A 149 -16.47 1.36 -5.51
CA GLY A 149 -15.73 2.61 -5.56
C GLY A 149 -16.59 3.86 -5.68
N LEU A 150 -17.84 3.74 -6.15
CA LEU A 150 -18.75 4.88 -6.34
C LEU A 150 -19.84 5.01 -5.26
N GLY A 151 -19.99 4.02 -4.38
CA GLY A 151 -21.02 4.00 -3.34
C GLY A 151 -22.35 3.42 -3.83
#